data_AF-A0A658ZRA4-F1
#
_entry.id   AF-A0A658ZRA4-F1
#
_cell.length_a   1.000
_cell.length_b   1.000
_cell.length_c   1.000
_cell.angle_alpha   90.00
_cell.angle_beta   90.00
_cell.angle_gamma   90.00
#
_symmetry.space_group_name_H-M   'P 1'
#
loop_
_entity.id
_entity.type
_entity.pdbx_description
1 polymer ?
#
loop_
_entity_poly.entity_id
_entity_poly.type
_entity_poly.pdbx_seq_one_letter_code
_entity_poly.pdbx_strand_id
1 'polypeptide(L)'
;MANLSLNPMATTNAAGSFGVQSDGFIQGVALDDPANRFNLASGTVAATETKPLWGGLPVAELLPGVNSSPRGSTIRRAVSLADLEGFTVFNQAHNGLTTPQSPVPLYASGMSVSFYRLGSNMRVPLKASAQVVALGTAGASVKTPLAWDFVNNQVTTAAAAAFAGADIATTAVTYSNGVATATTASAHGLTAGQYVKISGVVPAAYNGTVVVLSVPSTTTFTYAPASAPGGSATTQGNIGAVAQADITLPVKVISIESGNSKTVSYDSATGFLTWNNTDSCALVLL
;
A
#
# COMPACT_ATOMS: atom_id res chain seq x y z
N MET A 1 -8.06 -21.42 -39.13
CA MET A 1 -8.75 -20.15 -38.85
C MET A 1 -9.68 -20.40 -37.67
N ALA A 2 -9.38 -19.83 -36.50
CA ALA A 2 -10.23 -20.01 -35.33
C ALA A 2 -11.47 -19.10 -35.49
N ASN A 3 -12.65 -19.70 -35.57
CA ASN A 3 -13.91 -18.96 -35.66
C ASN A 3 -14.21 -18.30 -34.32
N LEU A 4 -14.24 -16.97 -34.33
CA LEU A 4 -14.78 -16.16 -33.24
C LEU A 4 -16.30 -16.33 -33.23
N SER A 5 -16.83 -16.98 -32.19
CA SER A 5 -18.27 -17.02 -31.94
C SER A 5 -18.70 -15.64 -31.43
N LEU A 6 -19.33 -14.84 -32.31
CA LEU A 6 -20.03 -13.63 -31.92
C LEU A 6 -21.50 -13.98 -31.77
N ASN A 7 -22.01 -13.95 -30.54
CA ASN A 7 -23.44 -14.03 -30.25
C ASN A 7 -24.00 -12.58 -30.18
N PRO A 8 -24.66 -12.07 -31.23
CA PRO A 8 -25.11 -10.67 -31.29
C PRO A 8 -26.27 -10.35 -30.34
N MET A 9 -26.81 -11.34 -29.62
CA MET A 9 -27.95 -11.20 -28.71
C MET A 9 -27.59 -11.39 -27.24
N ALA A 10 -26.31 -11.51 -26.89
CA ALA A 10 -25.89 -11.36 -25.50
C ALA A 10 -26.03 -9.88 -25.11
N THR A 11 -27.23 -9.46 -24.73
CA THR A 11 -27.43 -8.23 -23.98
C THR A 11 -26.86 -8.46 -22.59
N THR A 12 -25.54 -8.43 -22.45
CA THR A 12 -24.93 -8.17 -21.15
C THR A 12 -25.43 -6.80 -20.74
N ASN A 13 -26.44 -6.77 -19.89
CA ASN A 13 -26.80 -5.65 -19.05
C ASN A 13 -25.49 -4.96 -18.62
N ALA A 14 -25.32 -3.70 -19.05
CA ALA A 14 -24.13 -2.94 -18.72
C ALA A 14 -23.97 -2.96 -17.19
N ALA A 15 -22.84 -3.50 -16.72
CA ALA A 15 -22.57 -3.57 -15.29
C ALA A 15 -22.71 -2.16 -14.70
N GLY A 16 -23.69 -1.97 -13.80
CA GLY A 16 -24.00 -0.66 -13.20
C GLY A 16 -25.26 0.05 -13.74
N SER A 17 -26.11 -0.56 -14.57
CA SER A 17 -27.38 0.05 -15.00
C SER A 17 -28.40 0.25 -13.86
N PHE A 18 -28.27 -0.53 -12.77
CA PHE A 18 -28.99 -0.34 -11.52
C PHE A 18 -28.00 -0.52 -10.36
N GLY A 19 -27.75 0.55 -9.60
CA GLY A 19 -26.90 0.49 -8.42
C GLY A 19 -27.63 -0.25 -7.29
N VAL A 20 -27.14 -1.43 -6.93
CA VAL A 20 -27.67 -2.21 -5.78
C VAL A 20 -26.97 -1.86 -4.46
N GLN A 21 -25.95 -1.02 -4.48
CA GLN A 21 -25.18 -0.55 -3.32
C GLN A 21 -24.75 0.91 -3.59
N SER A 22 -25.36 1.90 -2.92
CA SER A 22 -25.14 3.33 -3.18
C SER A 22 -24.23 4.05 -2.17
N ASP A 23 -23.93 3.43 -1.02
CA ASP A 23 -23.51 4.20 0.16
C ASP A 23 -22.04 4.02 0.57
N GLY A 24 -21.22 3.32 -0.23
CA GLY A 24 -19.80 3.08 0.09
C GLY A 24 -18.83 4.11 -0.49
N PHE A 25 -17.63 4.18 0.08
CA PHE A 25 -16.56 5.03 -0.44
C PHE A 25 -15.90 4.46 -1.69
N ILE A 26 -15.26 5.33 -2.49
CA ILE A 26 -14.36 4.93 -3.57
C ILE A 26 -12.92 5.22 -3.12
N GLN A 27 -12.08 4.18 -3.10
CA GLN A 27 -10.66 4.30 -2.76
C GLN A 27 -9.99 5.39 -3.58
N GLY A 28 -9.27 6.29 -2.92
CA GLY A 28 -8.52 7.36 -3.57
C GLY A 28 -9.36 8.51 -4.12
N VAL A 29 -10.68 8.53 -3.92
CA VAL A 29 -11.52 9.71 -4.21
C VAL A 29 -11.66 10.52 -2.92
N ALA A 30 -10.78 11.50 -2.74
CA ALA A 30 -10.80 12.36 -1.56
C ALA A 30 -12.08 13.21 -1.51
N LEU A 31 -12.58 13.43 -0.30
CA LEU A 31 -13.77 14.25 -0.06
C LEU A 31 -13.39 15.73 -0.12
N ASP A 32 -14.23 16.53 -0.75
CA ASP A 32 -14.03 17.96 -0.83
C ASP A 32 -14.01 18.60 0.56
N ASP A 33 -13.03 19.46 0.78
CA ASP A 33 -12.92 20.31 1.97
C ASP A 33 -12.59 21.73 1.51
N PRO A 34 -13.52 22.69 1.65
CA PRO A 34 -13.30 24.07 1.24
C PRO A 34 -12.07 24.72 1.87
N ALA A 35 -11.72 24.34 3.10
CA ALA A 35 -10.57 24.92 3.81
C ALA A 35 -9.23 24.41 3.27
N ASN A 36 -9.21 23.19 2.72
CA ASN A 36 -7.99 22.48 2.32
C ASN A 36 -7.91 22.22 0.79
N ARG A 37 -8.80 22.84 0.00
CA ARG A 37 -8.91 22.62 -1.46
C ARG A 37 -7.64 22.88 -2.28
N PHE A 38 -6.71 23.68 -1.77
CA PHE A 38 -5.44 24.01 -2.44
C PHE A 38 -4.30 23.05 -2.08
N ASN A 39 -4.56 22.03 -1.27
CA ASN A 39 -3.53 21.08 -0.85
C ASN A 39 -3.29 19.96 -1.88
N LEU A 40 -4.04 19.94 -2.98
CA LEU A 40 -3.89 18.93 -4.04
C LEU A 40 -2.56 19.16 -4.77
N ALA A 41 -1.65 18.19 -4.65
CA ALA A 41 -0.37 18.22 -5.33
C ALA A 41 -0.40 17.32 -6.57
N SER A 42 0.50 17.61 -7.50
CA SER A 42 0.77 16.76 -8.66
C SER A 42 2.27 16.57 -8.84
N GLY A 43 2.66 15.40 -9.32
CA GLY A 43 4.04 15.09 -9.68
C GLY A 43 4.11 14.10 -10.84
N THR A 44 5.31 13.83 -11.33
CA THR A 44 5.54 12.91 -12.45
C THR A 44 5.91 11.52 -11.92
N VAL A 45 5.25 10.47 -12.39
CA VAL A 45 5.56 9.08 -12.02
C VAL A 45 6.99 8.73 -12.47
N ALA A 46 7.79 8.22 -11.54
CA ALA A 46 9.20 7.90 -11.74
C ALA A 46 9.43 6.91 -12.89
N ALA A 47 10.51 7.13 -13.64
CA ALA A 47 10.89 6.25 -14.75
C ALA A 47 11.18 4.80 -14.29
N THR A 48 11.60 4.63 -13.04
CA THR A 48 11.91 3.35 -12.40
C THR A 48 10.68 2.57 -11.95
N GLU A 49 9.50 3.17 -11.95
CA GLU A 49 8.26 2.48 -11.56
C GLU A 49 7.83 1.54 -12.69
N THR A 50 7.82 0.24 -12.40
CA THR A 50 7.44 -0.80 -13.36
C THR A 50 5.97 -1.19 -13.28
N LYS A 51 5.27 -0.77 -12.22
CA LYS A 51 3.85 -1.02 -11.97
C LYS A 51 3.06 0.28 -12.06
N PRO A 52 1.84 0.28 -12.62
CA PRO A 52 1.03 1.50 -12.62
C PRO A 52 0.73 1.96 -11.18
N LEU A 53 0.53 3.27 -11.02
CA LEU A 53 -0.09 3.85 -9.84
C LEU A 53 -1.60 4.04 -10.09
N TRP A 54 -2.36 4.07 -9.01
CA TRP A 54 -3.80 4.33 -8.96
C TRP A 54 -4.12 5.07 -7.65
N GLY A 55 -5.33 5.59 -7.48
CA GLY A 55 -5.74 6.32 -6.28
C GLY A 55 -5.74 5.47 -5.02
N GLY A 56 -5.26 6.04 -3.91
CA GLY A 56 -5.20 5.41 -2.59
C GLY A 56 -3.96 4.55 -2.35
N LEU A 57 -2.87 4.78 -3.09
CA LEU A 57 -1.56 4.15 -2.88
C LEU A 57 -0.61 5.07 -2.11
N PRO A 58 0.30 4.52 -1.27
CA PRO A 58 1.28 5.32 -0.57
C PRO A 58 2.37 5.77 -1.55
N VAL A 59 2.80 7.01 -1.45
CA VAL A 59 3.82 7.59 -2.34
C VAL A 59 5.02 8.12 -1.60
N ALA A 60 6.17 7.97 -2.24
CA ALA A 60 7.37 8.70 -1.96
C ALA A 60 7.46 9.89 -2.92
N GLU A 61 7.75 11.05 -2.37
CA GLU A 61 7.99 12.27 -3.14
C GLU A 61 9.50 12.54 -3.20
N LEU A 62 10.06 12.54 -4.41
CA LEU A 62 11.48 12.71 -4.65
C LEU A 62 11.76 14.02 -5.38
N LEU A 63 12.86 14.67 -5.02
CA LEU A 63 13.39 15.81 -5.75
C LEU A 63 13.80 15.37 -7.16
N PRO A 64 13.49 16.14 -8.22
CA PRO A 64 13.80 15.77 -9.59
C PRO A 64 15.29 15.92 -9.95
N GLY A 65 16.11 16.48 -9.05
CA GLY A 65 17.54 16.73 -9.24
C GLY A 65 17.83 18.14 -9.76
N VAL A 66 19.09 18.56 -9.70
CA VAL A 66 19.49 19.97 -10.00
C VAL A 66 19.56 20.31 -11.49
N ASN A 67 19.46 19.31 -12.38
CA ASN A 67 19.53 19.45 -13.85
C ASN A 67 18.34 18.79 -14.58
N SER A 68 17.18 18.70 -13.92
CA SER A 68 15.97 18.13 -14.52
C SER A 68 15.10 19.19 -15.19
N SER A 69 14.32 18.79 -16.19
CA SER A 69 13.19 19.60 -16.67
C SER A 69 12.27 19.96 -15.50
N PRO A 70 11.72 21.18 -15.43
CA PRO A 70 10.89 21.65 -14.31
C PRO A 70 9.49 21.02 -14.35
N ARG A 71 9.41 19.71 -14.14
CA ARG A 71 8.17 18.89 -14.19
C ARG A 71 7.58 18.62 -12.80
N GLY A 72 8.04 19.36 -11.79
CA GLY A 72 7.69 19.14 -10.39
C GLY A 72 8.39 17.92 -9.79
N SER A 73 7.91 17.48 -8.63
CA SER A 73 8.46 16.33 -7.91
C SER A 73 8.27 15.02 -8.67
N THR A 74 9.19 14.09 -8.45
CA THR A 74 9.10 12.73 -8.97
C THR A 74 8.38 11.84 -7.95
N ILE A 75 7.39 11.08 -8.40
CA ILE A 75 6.53 10.25 -7.54
C ILE A 75 6.82 8.77 -7.80
N ARG A 76 7.07 8.02 -6.72
CA ARG A 76 7.24 6.55 -6.76
C ARG A 76 6.33 5.92 -5.71
N ARG A 77 5.96 4.64 -5.86
CA ARG A 77 5.31 3.93 -4.75
C ARG A 77 6.25 3.89 -3.52
N ALA A 78 5.74 4.26 -2.36
CA ALA A 78 6.49 4.08 -1.11
C ALA A 78 6.60 2.58 -0.79
N VAL A 79 7.78 2.14 -0.37
CA VAL A 79 8.08 0.74 -0.03
C VAL A 79 8.39 0.54 1.45
N SER A 80 8.49 1.63 2.19
CA SER A 80 8.73 1.67 3.63
C SER A 80 8.04 2.90 4.23
N LEU A 81 7.86 2.91 5.55
CA LEU A 81 7.30 4.05 6.25
C LEU A 81 8.20 5.30 6.19
N ALA A 82 9.53 5.11 6.10
CA ALA A 82 10.49 6.21 6.06
C ALA A 82 10.39 7.05 4.77
N ASP A 83 9.89 6.44 3.68
CA ASP A 83 9.72 7.10 2.39
C ASP A 83 8.27 7.56 2.15
N LEU A 84 7.33 7.30 3.08
CA LEU A 84 5.91 7.55 2.87
C LEU A 84 5.57 9.01 3.16
N GLU A 85 5.25 9.75 2.10
CA GLU A 85 4.94 11.19 2.18
C GLU A 85 3.45 11.52 1.98
N GLY A 86 2.67 10.58 1.45
CA GLY A 86 1.25 10.82 1.18
C GLY A 86 0.57 9.69 0.44
N PHE A 87 -0.62 9.99 -0.08
CA PHE A 87 -1.44 9.06 -0.85
C PHE A 87 -1.88 9.65 -2.20
N THR A 88 -1.78 8.85 -3.26
CA THR A 88 -2.35 9.19 -4.57
C THR A 88 -3.87 9.34 -4.51
N VAL A 89 -4.43 10.14 -5.39
CA VAL A 89 -5.88 10.33 -5.51
C VAL A 89 -6.34 10.41 -6.97
N PHE A 90 -7.62 10.17 -7.19
CA PHE A 90 -8.29 10.37 -8.48
C PHE A 90 -8.81 11.79 -8.69
N ASN A 91 -8.77 12.64 -7.65
CA ASN A 91 -9.22 14.03 -7.74
C ASN A 91 -8.43 14.79 -8.82
N GLN A 92 -9.16 15.40 -9.76
CA GLN A 92 -8.62 16.16 -10.91
C GLN A 92 -7.62 15.39 -11.79
N ALA A 93 -7.64 14.06 -11.75
CA ALA A 93 -6.68 13.22 -12.46
C ALA A 93 -7.19 12.78 -13.85
N HIS A 94 -7.53 13.76 -14.69
CA HIS A 94 -8.14 13.57 -16.01
C HIS A 94 -7.24 12.85 -17.03
N ASN A 95 -5.96 12.72 -16.72
CA ASN A 95 -4.98 12.04 -17.56
C ASN A 95 -4.90 10.53 -17.30
N GLY A 96 -5.64 9.98 -16.32
CA GLY A 96 -5.62 8.56 -16.01
C GLY A 96 -6.13 7.72 -17.18
N LEU A 97 -5.36 6.70 -17.56
CA LEU A 97 -5.72 5.82 -18.67
C LEU A 97 -6.75 4.78 -18.21
N THR A 98 -7.79 4.57 -19.00
CA THR A 98 -8.75 3.47 -18.83
C THR A 98 -8.81 2.66 -20.11
N THR A 99 -8.97 1.34 -19.98
CA THR A 99 -9.18 0.42 -21.11
C THR A 99 -10.38 -0.47 -20.81
N PRO A 100 -10.98 -1.14 -21.81
CA PRO A 100 -12.09 -2.07 -21.54
C PRO A 100 -11.76 -3.15 -20.52
N GLN A 101 -10.49 -3.58 -20.46
CA GLN A 101 -9.97 -4.59 -19.54
C GLN A 101 -9.52 -3.98 -18.20
N SER A 102 -9.23 -2.68 -18.14
CA SER A 102 -8.79 -1.95 -16.95
C SER A 102 -9.64 -0.69 -16.75
N PRO A 103 -10.85 -0.81 -16.18
CA PRO A 103 -11.78 0.30 -16.00
C PRO A 103 -11.36 1.29 -14.90
N VAL A 104 -10.37 0.96 -14.07
CA VAL A 104 -9.79 1.86 -13.07
C VAL A 104 -8.78 2.79 -13.76
N PRO A 105 -8.81 4.11 -13.52
CA PRO A 105 -7.80 5.03 -14.05
C PRO A 105 -6.39 4.65 -13.54
N LEU A 106 -5.43 4.56 -14.46
CA LEU A 106 -4.06 4.17 -14.14
C LEU A 106 -3.04 5.19 -14.63
N TYR A 107 -1.94 5.33 -13.88
CA TYR A 107 -0.84 6.24 -14.18
C TYR A 107 0.46 5.44 -14.34
N ALA A 108 0.93 5.35 -15.58
CA ALA A 108 2.19 4.70 -15.90
C ALA A 108 3.39 5.64 -15.68
N SER A 109 4.58 5.07 -15.74
CA SER A 109 5.85 5.81 -15.72
C SER A 109 5.84 6.98 -16.71
N GLY A 110 6.28 8.16 -16.25
CA GLY A 110 6.34 9.40 -17.02
C GLY A 110 5.03 10.20 -17.10
N MET A 111 3.89 9.65 -16.67
CA MET A 111 2.61 10.37 -16.54
C MET A 111 2.58 11.25 -15.28
N SER A 112 1.66 12.22 -15.22
CA SER A 112 1.37 12.93 -13.98
C SER A 112 0.42 12.14 -13.09
N VAL A 113 0.57 12.28 -11.77
CA VAL A 113 -0.33 11.69 -10.77
C VAL A 113 -0.66 12.75 -9.71
N SER A 114 -1.92 12.76 -9.27
CA SER A 114 -2.38 13.63 -8.19
C SER A 114 -2.25 12.92 -6.84
N PHE A 115 -1.85 13.64 -5.79
CA PHE A 115 -1.71 13.09 -4.44
C PHE A 115 -1.93 14.16 -3.37
N TYR A 116 -2.22 13.72 -2.15
CA TYR A 116 -2.20 14.55 -0.95
C TYR A 116 -1.10 14.10 -0.01
N ARG A 117 -0.37 15.07 0.54
CA ARG A 117 0.67 14.83 1.55
C ARG A 117 0.05 14.51 2.90
N LEU A 118 0.79 13.79 3.73
CA LEU A 118 0.53 13.73 5.16
C LEU A 118 0.60 15.14 5.77
N GLY A 119 -0.26 15.43 6.74
CA GLY A 119 -0.46 16.76 7.32
C GLY A 119 -1.31 17.72 6.47
N SER A 120 -1.85 17.28 5.33
CA SER A 120 -2.72 18.10 4.48
C SER A 120 -4.12 18.31 5.06
N ASN A 121 -4.51 17.58 6.10
CA ASN A 121 -5.85 17.56 6.68
C ASN A 121 -6.95 17.17 5.66
N MET A 122 -6.58 16.56 4.54
CA MET A 122 -7.53 16.07 3.56
C MET A 122 -8.08 14.71 3.99
N ARG A 123 -9.33 14.45 3.62
CA ARG A 123 -10.05 13.22 3.96
C ARG A 123 -10.02 12.30 2.75
N VAL A 124 -9.23 11.23 2.84
CA VAL A 124 -9.02 10.29 1.73
C VAL A 124 -9.53 8.91 2.13
N PRO A 125 -10.45 8.31 1.37
CA PRO A 125 -10.83 6.92 1.56
C PRO A 125 -9.69 6.00 1.12
N LEU A 126 -9.22 5.17 2.03
CA LEU A 126 -8.18 4.16 1.80
C LEU A 126 -8.77 2.78 2.08
N LYS A 127 -8.31 1.76 1.37
CA LYS A 127 -8.71 0.37 1.61
C LYS A 127 -8.43 0.00 3.06
N ALA A 128 -9.37 -0.66 3.73
CA ALA A 128 -9.28 -1.03 5.13
C ALA A 128 -9.13 -2.54 5.30
N SER A 129 -8.21 -2.94 6.19
CA SER A 129 -8.12 -4.32 6.69
C SER A 129 -9.26 -4.68 7.62
N ALA A 130 -9.50 -5.97 7.84
CA ALA A 130 -10.52 -6.47 8.78
C ALA A 130 -10.34 -5.92 10.21
N GLN A 131 -9.10 -5.68 10.63
CA GLN A 131 -8.78 -5.13 11.96
C GLN A 131 -9.19 -3.65 12.08
N VAL A 132 -9.09 -2.88 10.99
CA VAL A 132 -9.64 -1.52 10.96
C VAL A 132 -11.15 -1.58 10.92
N VAL A 133 -11.75 -2.47 10.13
CA VAL A 133 -13.21 -2.66 10.10
C VAL A 133 -13.77 -2.98 11.49
N ALA A 134 -13.07 -3.79 12.27
CA ALA A 134 -13.44 -4.10 13.66
C ALA A 134 -13.44 -2.88 14.60
N LEU A 135 -12.75 -1.78 14.24
CA LEU A 135 -12.84 -0.51 14.97
C LEU A 135 -14.17 0.21 14.74
N GLY A 136 -14.96 -0.15 13.71
CA GLY A 136 -16.24 0.47 13.35
C GLY A 136 -17.37 0.30 14.37
N THR A 137 -17.04 0.08 15.64
CA THR A 137 -17.98 0.09 16.76
C THR A 137 -18.19 1.52 17.27
N ALA A 138 -19.38 1.82 17.76
CA ALA A 138 -19.68 3.14 18.31
C ALA A 138 -18.72 3.46 19.48
N GLY A 139 -18.01 4.59 19.39
CA GLY A 139 -17.10 5.07 20.44
C GLY A 139 -15.62 4.72 20.27
N ALA A 140 -15.22 4.06 19.17
CA ALA A 140 -13.81 3.89 18.87
C ALA A 140 -13.10 5.25 18.70
N SER A 141 -11.90 5.35 19.28
CA SER A 141 -11.12 6.58 19.21
C SER A 141 -10.56 6.79 17.80
N VAL A 142 -10.78 7.98 17.24
CA VAL A 142 -10.13 8.43 16.00
C VAL A 142 -8.59 8.47 16.09
N LYS A 143 -8.05 8.43 17.32
CA LYS A 143 -6.61 8.40 17.61
C LYS A 143 -6.03 6.99 17.69
N THR A 144 -6.80 5.96 17.34
CA THR A 144 -6.29 4.58 17.30
C THR A 144 -5.07 4.55 16.38
N PRO A 145 -3.90 4.07 16.83
CA PRO A 145 -2.69 4.02 16.00
C PRO A 145 -2.91 3.17 14.75
N LEU A 146 -2.69 3.78 13.57
CA LEU A 146 -2.79 3.11 12.27
C LEU A 146 -1.41 2.90 11.67
N ALA A 147 -1.26 1.84 10.90
CA ALA A 147 -0.08 1.52 10.12
C ALA A 147 -0.48 1.22 8.67
N TRP A 148 0.48 1.30 7.75
CA TRP A 148 0.27 0.88 6.37
C TRP A 148 0.73 -0.56 6.14
N ASP A 149 -0.09 -1.37 5.48
CA ASP A 149 0.28 -2.69 4.98
C ASP A 149 0.70 -2.57 3.51
N PHE A 150 2.02 -2.60 3.28
CA PHE A 150 2.60 -2.46 1.94
C PHE A 150 2.36 -3.66 1.01
N VAL A 151 2.03 -4.84 1.56
CA VAL A 151 1.76 -6.03 0.76
C VAL A 151 0.34 -5.99 0.21
N ASN A 152 -0.64 -5.71 1.08
CA ASN A 152 -2.05 -5.69 0.70
C ASN A 152 -2.56 -4.31 0.26
N ASN A 153 -1.72 -3.28 0.33
CA ASN A 153 -2.05 -1.88 -0.01
C ASN A 153 -3.30 -1.37 0.72
N GLN A 154 -3.29 -1.51 2.05
CA GLN A 154 -4.42 -1.16 2.90
C GLN A 154 -3.96 -0.55 4.23
N VAL A 155 -4.86 0.20 4.86
CA VAL A 155 -4.69 0.66 6.23
C VAL A 155 -4.99 -0.47 7.19
N THR A 156 -4.14 -0.63 8.19
CA THR A 156 -4.31 -1.56 9.30
C THR A 156 -4.06 -0.88 10.64
N THR A 157 -4.36 -1.54 11.74
CA THR A 157 -4.04 -1.01 13.07
C THR A 157 -2.57 -1.30 13.38
N ALA A 158 -1.88 -0.37 14.02
CA ALA A 158 -0.47 -0.59 14.38
C ALA A 158 -0.30 -1.83 15.29
N ALA A 159 -1.29 -2.11 16.14
CA ALA A 159 -1.32 -3.30 16.98
C ALA A 159 -1.39 -4.61 16.17
N ALA A 160 -2.11 -4.63 15.04
CA ALA A 160 -2.17 -5.82 14.18
C ALA A 160 -0.95 -5.93 13.25
N ALA A 161 -0.37 -4.80 12.87
CA ALA A 161 0.79 -4.75 11.98
C ALA A 161 2.11 -5.06 12.71
N ALA A 162 2.24 -4.69 13.97
CA ALA A 162 3.46 -4.94 14.75
C ALA A 162 3.53 -6.40 15.21
N PHE A 163 4.63 -7.09 14.89
CA PHE A 163 4.95 -8.34 15.56
C PHE A 163 5.13 -8.08 17.07
N ALA A 164 4.45 -8.89 17.89
CA ALA A 164 4.44 -8.77 19.35
C ALA A 164 4.94 -10.04 20.07
N GLY A 165 5.53 -10.99 19.33
CA GLY A 165 6.08 -12.22 19.90
C GLY A 165 7.43 -12.02 20.59
N ALA A 166 7.86 -13.05 21.32
CA ALA A 166 9.21 -13.12 21.87
C ALA A 166 10.28 -13.19 20.77
N ASP A 167 11.53 -12.89 21.12
CA ASP A 167 12.63 -12.95 20.16
C ASP A 167 12.88 -14.38 19.69
N ILE A 168 12.97 -14.56 18.37
CA ILE A 168 13.24 -15.86 17.73
C ILE A 168 14.55 -15.76 16.97
N ALA A 169 15.47 -16.70 17.24
CA ALA A 169 16.75 -16.74 16.54
C ALA A 169 16.57 -17.06 15.05
N THR A 170 17.36 -16.40 14.21
CA THR A 170 17.53 -16.74 12.80
C THR A 170 18.62 -17.80 12.67
N THR A 171 18.46 -18.75 11.75
CA THR A 171 19.45 -19.79 11.44
C THR A 171 20.16 -19.55 10.12
N ALA A 172 19.52 -18.84 9.19
CA ALA A 172 20.11 -18.38 7.95
C ALA A 172 19.47 -17.06 7.50
N VAL A 173 20.28 -16.14 6.96
CA VAL A 173 19.78 -14.96 6.23
C VAL A 173 20.54 -14.84 4.92
N THR A 174 19.82 -14.98 3.81
CA THR A 174 20.39 -14.89 2.45
C THR A 174 19.82 -13.68 1.74
N TYR A 175 20.55 -13.08 0.80
CA TYR A 175 20.07 -11.94 0.00
C TYR A 175 20.23 -12.22 -1.49
N SER A 176 19.17 -11.91 -2.25
CA SER A 176 19.18 -11.98 -3.71
C SER A 176 18.14 -11.02 -4.27
N ASN A 177 18.47 -10.33 -5.37
CA ASN A 177 17.54 -9.47 -6.12
C ASN A 177 16.76 -8.45 -5.26
N GLY A 178 17.41 -7.81 -4.28
CA GLY A 178 16.75 -6.82 -3.43
C GLY A 178 15.98 -7.41 -2.23
N VAL A 179 15.90 -8.74 -2.12
CA VAL A 179 15.09 -9.43 -1.12
C VAL A 179 15.99 -10.31 -0.24
N ALA A 180 15.86 -10.13 1.07
CA ALA A 180 16.43 -11.02 2.07
C ALA A 180 15.43 -12.12 2.42
N THR A 181 15.93 -13.36 2.52
CA THR A 181 15.19 -14.51 3.03
C THR A 181 15.78 -14.90 4.37
N ALA A 182 14.98 -14.78 5.44
CA ALA A 182 15.36 -15.19 6.78
C ALA A 182 14.72 -16.53 7.12
N THR A 183 15.52 -17.45 7.65
CA THR A 183 15.07 -18.71 8.24
C THR A 183 15.16 -18.59 9.76
N THR A 184 14.11 -18.96 10.47
CA THR A 184 14.03 -18.92 11.94
C THR A 184 14.20 -20.30 12.55
N ALA A 185 14.67 -20.36 13.79
CA ALA A 185 14.90 -21.61 14.53
C ALA A 185 13.58 -22.32 14.92
N SER A 186 12.49 -21.57 15.01
CA SER A 186 11.15 -22.06 15.33
C SER A 186 10.10 -21.37 14.47
N ALA A 187 8.86 -21.87 14.52
CA ALA A 187 7.74 -21.23 13.83
C ALA A 187 7.55 -19.79 14.29
N HIS A 188 7.51 -18.84 13.36
CA HIS A 188 7.54 -17.41 13.69
C HIS A 188 6.16 -16.76 13.80
N GLY A 189 5.10 -17.35 13.24
CA GLY A 189 3.74 -16.80 13.30
C GLY A 189 3.50 -15.51 12.50
N LEU A 190 4.55 -14.91 11.91
CA LEU A 190 4.45 -13.77 10.99
C LEU A 190 3.51 -14.05 9.80
N THR A 191 2.88 -12.98 9.32
CA THR A 191 2.14 -12.95 8.05
C THR A 191 2.70 -11.83 7.17
N ALA A 192 2.51 -11.95 5.85
CA ALA A 192 2.88 -10.87 4.94
C ALA A 192 2.13 -9.57 5.27
N GLY A 193 2.82 -8.43 5.20
CA GLY A 193 2.32 -7.12 5.60
C GLY A 193 2.64 -6.71 7.04
N GLN A 194 3.06 -7.63 7.91
CA GLN A 194 3.50 -7.30 9.27
C GLN A 194 4.90 -6.66 9.30
N TYR A 195 5.16 -5.90 10.35
CA TYR A 195 6.46 -5.35 10.69
C TYR A 195 7.15 -6.23 11.72
N VAL A 196 8.43 -6.48 11.50
CA VAL A 196 9.28 -7.24 12.43
C VAL A 196 10.61 -6.52 12.62
N LYS A 197 11.15 -6.56 13.84
CA LYS A 197 12.47 -6.02 14.13
C LYS A 197 13.52 -7.10 13.90
N ILE A 198 14.55 -6.80 13.14
CA ILE A 198 15.71 -7.67 12.94
C ILE A 198 16.92 -7.04 13.62
N SER A 199 17.61 -7.83 14.44
CA SER A 199 18.80 -7.40 15.19
C SER A 199 19.88 -8.48 15.21
N GLY A 200 21.15 -8.08 15.34
CA GLY A 200 22.27 -9.01 15.52
C GLY A 200 22.77 -9.72 14.25
N VAL A 201 22.15 -9.47 13.08
CA VAL A 201 22.62 -10.03 11.80
C VAL A 201 23.83 -9.23 11.30
N VAL A 202 24.83 -9.92 10.75
CA VAL A 202 25.99 -9.29 10.09
C VAL A 202 26.04 -9.76 8.65
N PRO A 203 26.18 -8.87 7.64
CA PRO A 203 26.31 -7.41 7.70
C PRO A 203 25.14 -6.65 8.34
N ALA A 204 25.43 -5.49 8.95
CA ALA A 204 24.44 -4.70 9.71
C ALA A 204 23.26 -4.20 8.85
N ALA A 205 23.40 -4.16 7.53
CA ALA A 205 22.37 -3.75 6.57
C ALA A 205 21.11 -4.64 6.61
N TYR A 206 21.20 -5.86 7.14
CA TYR A 206 20.04 -6.73 7.36
C TYR A 206 19.17 -6.31 8.56
N ASN A 207 19.72 -5.52 9.48
CA ASN A 207 19.03 -5.15 10.71
C ASN A 207 18.10 -3.94 10.49
N GLY A 208 17.09 -3.81 11.35
CA GLY A 208 16.12 -2.72 11.33
C GLY A 208 14.69 -3.20 11.50
N THR A 209 13.75 -2.26 11.51
CA THR A 209 12.31 -2.57 11.42
C THR A 209 11.95 -2.73 9.95
N VAL A 210 11.54 -3.93 9.56
CA VAL A 210 11.28 -4.30 8.16
C VAL A 210 9.86 -4.81 7.99
N VAL A 211 9.33 -4.69 6.77
CA VAL A 211 8.03 -5.26 6.39
C VAL A 211 8.24 -6.67 5.83
N VAL A 212 7.46 -7.62 6.32
CA VAL A 212 7.41 -8.99 5.81
C VAL A 212 6.71 -8.98 4.46
N LEU A 213 7.42 -9.34 3.40
CA LEU A 213 6.89 -9.37 2.02
C LEU A 213 6.15 -10.66 1.71
N SER A 214 6.68 -11.81 2.16
CA SER A 214 6.05 -13.12 2.00
C SER A 214 6.51 -14.09 3.09
N VAL A 215 5.72 -15.15 3.29
CA VAL A 215 5.99 -16.22 4.25
C VAL A 215 5.91 -17.56 3.52
N PRO A 216 7.01 -18.04 2.90
CA PRO A 216 7.01 -19.30 2.15
C PRO A 216 6.79 -20.55 3.00
N SER A 217 7.18 -20.51 4.29
CA SER A 217 6.95 -21.61 5.25
C SER A 217 6.74 -21.05 6.66
N THR A 218 6.40 -21.90 7.63
CA THR A 218 6.25 -21.48 9.03
C THR A 218 7.53 -20.98 9.68
N THR A 219 8.69 -21.27 9.08
CA THR A 219 10.03 -20.92 9.57
C THR A 219 10.82 -20.07 8.57
N THR A 220 10.22 -19.62 7.48
CA THR A 220 10.89 -18.77 6.49
C THR A 220 10.00 -17.61 6.09
N PHE A 221 10.61 -16.43 6.01
CA PHE A 221 9.96 -15.23 5.52
C PHE A 221 10.93 -14.39 4.70
N THR A 222 10.38 -13.50 3.88
CA THR A 222 11.15 -12.58 3.04
C THR A 222 10.88 -11.13 3.42
N TYR A 223 11.88 -10.26 3.25
CA TYR A 223 11.79 -8.83 3.48
C TYR A 223 12.79 -8.08 2.60
N ALA A 224 12.59 -6.78 2.40
CA ALA A 224 13.59 -5.91 1.76
C ALA A 224 14.38 -5.16 2.85
N PRO A 225 15.71 -5.34 2.95
CA PRO A 225 16.54 -4.54 3.85
C PRO A 225 16.59 -3.07 3.38
N ALA A 226 16.84 -2.14 4.30
CA ALA A 226 16.87 -0.71 4.00
C ALA A 226 17.99 -0.31 3.02
N SER A 227 19.06 -1.10 2.97
CA SER A 227 20.14 -0.98 1.99
C SER A 227 20.62 -2.37 1.58
N ALA A 228 21.22 -2.48 0.40
CA ALA A 228 21.74 -3.75 -0.08
C ALA A 228 22.90 -4.25 0.83
N PRO A 229 22.75 -5.41 1.50
CA PRO A 229 23.84 -6.00 2.25
C PRO A 229 24.88 -6.48 1.24
N GLY A 230 26.14 -6.03 1.40
CA GLY A 230 27.24 -6.32 0.47
C GLY A 230 27.68 -7.78 0.36
N GLY A 231 26.84 -8.73 0.79
CA GLY A 231 27.06 -10.17 0.79
C GLY A 231 26.04 -10.90 1.65
N SER A 232 26.09 -12.25 1.63
CA SER A 232 25.30 -13.11 2.52
C SER A 232 25.61 -12.84 3.99
N ALA A 233 24.65 -13.15 4.88
CA ALA A 233 24.90 -13.02 6.30
C ALA A 233 26.00 -13.97 6.79
N THR A 234 26.96 -13.43 7.54
CA THR A 234 28.04 -14.18 8.19
C THR A 234 27.74 -14.46 9.66
N THR A 235 26.81 -13.70 10.25
CA THR A 235 26.36 -13.89 11.63
C THR A 235 24.85 -13.77 11.66
N GLN A 236 24.22 -14.71 12.35
CA GLN A 236 22.79 -14.76 12.53
C GLN A 236 22.36 -13.93 13.73
N GLY A 237 21.14 -13.41 13.66
CA GLY A 237 20.55 -12.56 14.67
C GLY A 237 19.19 -13.05 15.13
N ASN A 238 18.34 -12.14 15.58
CA ASN A 238 17.00 -12.40 16.07
C ASN A 238 15.97 -11.61 15.27
N ILE A 239 14.80 -12.20 15.11
CA ILE A 239 13.58 -11.43 14.89
C ILE A 239 12.97 -11.11 16.26
N GLY A 240 12.36 -9.93 16.40
CA GLY A 240 11.80 -9.47 17.66
C GLY A 240 10.65 -8.49 17.48
N ALA A 241 10.02 -8.16 18.61
CA ALA A 241 8.85 -7.31 18.65
C ALA A 241 9.11 -5.89 18.11
N VAL A 242 8.07 -5.28 17.54
CA VAL A 242 8.08 -3.91 17.02
C VAL A 242 7.24 -3.02 17.93
N ALA A 243 7.77 -1.87 18.34
CA ALA A 243 6.98 -0.89 19.07
C ALA A 243 6.00 -0.23 18.11
N GLN A 244 4.72 -0.14 18.48
CA GLN A 244 3.69 0.46 17.62
C GLN A 244 4.02 1.90 17.21
N ALA A 245 4.69 2.65 18.09
CA ALA A 245 5.12 4.03 17.81
C ALA A 245 6.07 4.13 16.61
N ASP A 246 6.87 3.10 16.33
CA ASP A 246 7.84 3.08 15.23
C ASP A 246 7.17 2.91 13.86
N ILE A 247 5.91 2.45 13.83
CA ILE A 247 5.16 2.13 12.61
C ILE A 247 3.86 2.92 12.46
N THR A 248 3.57 3.81 13.42
CA THR A 248 2.32 4.57 13.45
C THR A 248 2.38 5.71 12.43
N LEU A 249 1.38 5.74 11.55
CA LEU A 249 1.15 6.83 10.61
C LEU A 249 0.61 8.07 11.35
N PRO A 250 1.00 9.29 10.94
CA PRO A 250 0.50 10.53 11.54
C PRO A 250 -0.90 10.91 11.03
N VAL A 251 -1.83 9.95 11.00
CA VAL A 251 -3.18 10.09 10.44
C VAL A 251 -4.25 9.74 11.47
N LYS A 252 -5.53 10.03 11.15
CA LYS A 252 -6.67 9.63 11.99
C LYS A 252 -7.73 8.93 11.14
N VAL A 253 -8.34 7.87 11.66
CA VAL A 253 -9.54 7.28 11.04
C VAL A 253 -10.77 8.03 11.53
N ILE A 254 -11.63 8.47 10.61
CA ILE A 254 -12.81 9.29 10.92
C ILE A 254 -14.14 8.63 10.55
N SER A 255 -14.14 7.71 9.58
CA SER A 255 -15.29 6.88 9.25
C SER A 255 -14.82 5.56 8.64
N ILE A 256 -15.65 4.52 8.72
CA ILE A 256 -15.35 3.19 8.18
C ILE A 256 -16.61 2.65 7.55
N GLU A 257 -16.50 2.26 6.28
CA GLU A 257 -17.57 1.62 5.52
C GLU A 257 -17.14 0.19 5.19
N SER A 258 -18.00 -0.78 5.53
CA SER A 258 -17.71 -2.20 5.43
C SER A 258 -18.60 -2.87 4.38
N GLY A 259 -17.99 -3.62 3.45
CA GLY A 259 -18.70 -4.50 2.53
C GLY A 259 -19.43 -3.82 1.36
N ASN A 260 -19.33 -2.50 1.24
CA ASN A 260 -20.05 -1.68 0.25
C ASN A 260 -19.13 -0.72 -0.53
N SER A 261 -17.82 -0.72 -0.26
CA SER A 261 -16.89 0.26 -0.82
C SER A 261 -16.21 -0.25 -2.10
N LYS A 262 -15.91 0.69 -3.01
CA LYS A 262 -15.18 0.42 -4.24
C LYS A 262 -13.67 0.57 -4.03
N THR A 263 -12.94 -0.53 -4.12
CA THR A 263 -11.47 -0.57 -4.02
C THR A 263 -10.85 -1.02 -5.32
N VAL A 264 -9.56 -0.76 -5.47
CA VAL A 264 -8.80 -1.15 -6.66
C VAL A 264 -8.16 -2.52 -6.44
N SER A 265 -8.40 -3.43 -7.38
CA SER A 265 -7.74 -4.73 -7.47
C SER A 265 -6.72 -4.70 -8.62
N TYR A 266 -5.48 -5.08 -8.33
CA TYR A 266 -4.41 -5.15 -9.31
C TYR A 266 -4.02 -6.60 -9.58
N ASP A 267 -4.09 -7.02 -10.84
CA ASP A 267 -3.58 -8.32 -11.28
C ASP A 267 -2.14 -8.17 -11.78
N SER A 268 -1.18 -8.77 -11.07
CA SER A 268 0.24 -8.72 -11.43
C SER A 268 0.61 -9.52 -12.69
N ALA A 269 -0.21 -10.46 -13.12
CA ALA A 269 0.08 -11.27 -14.32
C ALA A 269 -0.32 -10.53 -15.60
N THR A 270 -1.47 -9.86 -15.59
CA THR A 270 -2.00 -9.11 -16.74
C THR A 270 -1.67 -7.62 -16.70
N GLY A 271 -1.37 -7.07 -15.51
CA GLY A 271 -1.17 -5.65 -15.28
C GLY A 271 -2.47 -4.83 -15.23
N PHE A 272 -3.63 -5.49 -15.22
CA PHE A 272 -4.94 -4.81 -15.25
C PHE A 272 -5.41 -4.37 -13.86
N LEU A 273 -6.16 -3.26 -13.83
CA LEU A 273 -6.77 -2.72 -12.63
C LEU A 273 -8.30 -2.76 -12.76
N THR A 274 -8.94 -3.46 -11.82
CA THR A 274 -10.40 -3.64 -11.79
C THR A 274 -10.99 -3.10 -10.49
N TRP A 275 -12.27 -2.72 -10.53
CA TRP A 275 -13.00 -2.30 -9.33
C TRP A 275 -13.52 -3.53 -8.58
N ASN A 276 -13.25 -3.60 -7.28
CA ASN A 276 -13.93 -4.49 -6.35
C ASN A 276 -14.95 -3.68 -5.56
N ASN A 277 -16.22 -4.08 -5.58
CA ASN A 277 -17.33 -3.32 -4.97
C ASN A 277 -17.78 -3.86 -3.60
N THR A 278 -17.12 -4.89 -3.07
CA THR A 278 -17.50 -5.55 -1.81
C THR A 278 -16.49 -5.36 -0.69
N ASP A 279 -15.44 -4.58 -0.94
CA ASP A 279 -14.38 -4.33 0.04
C ASP A 279 -14.81 -3.23 1.04
N SER A 280 -13.93 -2.99 2.00
CA SER A 280 -14.12 -1.96 3.03
C SER A 280 -13.13 -0.81 2.83
N CYS A 281 -13.58 0.40 3.12
CA CYS A 281 -12.75 1.60 3.10
C CYS A 281 -12.82 2.31 4.45
N ALA A 282 -11.67 2.80 4.90
CA ALA A 282 -11.59 3.74 6.00
C ALA A 282 -11.39 5.15 5.42
N LEU A 283 -12.22 6.09 5.85
CA LEU A 283 -12.00 7.50 5.61
C LEU A 283 -10.90 7.98 6.57
N VAL A 284 -9.75 8.34 6.00
CA VAL A 284 -8.56 8.74 6.76
C VAL A 284 -8.32 10.23 6.59
N LEU A 285 -8.12 10.92 7.71
CA LEU A 285 -7.63 12.28 7.76
C LEU A 285 -6.10 12.25 7.71
N LEU A 286 -5.54 12.81 6.64
CA LEU A 286 -4.10 12.85 6.36
C LEU A 286 -3.36 13.95 7.12
#